data_AF-A0ABD2HWQ8-F1
#
_entry.id   AF-A0ABD2HWQ8-F1
#
_cell.length_a   1.000
_cell.length_b   1.000
_cell.length_c   1.000
_cell.angle_alpha   90.00
_cell.angle_beta   90.00
_cell.angle_gamma   90.00
#
_symmetry.space_group_name_H-M   'P 1'
#
loop_
_entity.id
_entity.type
_entity.pdbx_description
1 polymer ?
#
loop_
_entity_poly.entity_id
_entity_poly.type
_entity_poly.pdbx_seq_one_letter_code
_entity_poly.pdbx_strand_id
1 'polypeptide(L)'
;MGGDAESEAQQRMNDERERKKAEVRKRLEEAGRMKKAKKGFLTPERKKKLRKLLMLKAAEDLKKQQMMKEQERQEVLSKRIVPLPELDSRGDADLQRTGKEFADRIVDLESEKYDLSYTVRQKDFEINELTIAVNDLRGKFVKPTLKKVSKTEGQFAKLKTKEGQKLDFRNNLKTVEKKQFTLDDEKDDKIKVEWSKS
;
A
#
# COMPACT_ATOMS: atom_id res chain seq x y z
N MET A 1 -81.28 -16.61 3.11
CA MET A 1 -80.45 -15.71 3.94
C MET A 1 -79.15 -16.44 4.28
N GLY A 2 -78.11 -16.31 3.44
CA GLY A 2 -76.85 -17.05 3.64
C GLY A 2 -75.59 -16.41 3.04
N GLY A 3 -75.69 -15.24 2.40
CA GLY A 3 -74.55 -14.55 1.77
C GLY A 3 -73.74 -13.64 2.70
N ASP A 4 -74.32 -13.20 3.82
CA ASP A 4 -73.68 -12.21 4.70
C ASP A 4 -72.60 -12.83 5.60
N ALA A 5 -72.80 -14.09 6.02
CA ALA A 5 -71.84 -14.80 6.88
C ALA A 5 -70.53 -15.17 6.17
N GLU A 6 -70.57 -15.47 4.87
CA GLU A 6 -69.37 -15.76 4.07
C GLU A 6 -68.55 -14.49 3.78
N SER A 7 -69.21 -13.35 3.58
CA SER A 7 -68.57 -12.04 3.37
C SER A 7 -67.81 -11.56 4.62
N GLU A 8 -68.42 -11.70 5.80
CA GLU A 8 -67.77 -11.34 7.07
C GLU A 8 -66.60 -12.27 7.41
N ALA A 9 -66.71 -13.57 7.11
CA ALA A 9 -65.60 -14.51 7.29
C ALA A 9 -64.41 -14.16 6.39
N GLN A 10 -64.66 -13.76 5.14
CA GLN A 10 -63.64 -13.35 4.19
C GLN A 10 -62.94 -12.05 4.61
N GLN A 11 -63.69 -11.08 5.16
CA GLN A 11 -63.14 -9.84 5.69
C GLN A 11 -62.22 -10.09 6.90
N ARG A 12 -62.64 -10.95 7.84
CA ARG A 12 -61.81 -11.32 9.01
C ARG A 12 -60.50 -12.00 8.60
N MET A 13 -60.55 -12.88 7.60
CA MET A 13 -59.35 -13.53 7.04
C MET A 13 -58.40 -12.54 6.36
N ASN A 14 -58.95 -11.53 5.68
CA ASN A 14 -58.15 -10.49 5.03
C ASN A 14 -57.50 -9.54 6.06
N ASP A 15 -58.24 -9.17 7.10
CA ASP A 15 -57.75 -8.35 8.20
C ASP A 15 -56.65 -9.07 8.99
N GLU A 16 -56.79 -10.38 9.22
CA GLU A 16 -55.76 -11.18 9.88
C GLU A 16 -54.48 -11.27 9.03
N ARG A 17 -54.62 -11.40 7.70
CA ARG A 17 -53.48 -11.40 6.76
C ARG A 17 -52.77 -10.05 6.73
N GLU A 18 -53.50 -8.94 6.71
CA GLU A 18 -52.92 -7.60 6.73
C GLU A 18 -52.26 -7.29 8.09
N ARG A 19 -52.82 -7.75 9.21
CA ARG A 19 -52.15 -7.66 10.54
C ARG A 19 -50.84 -8.43 10.57
N LYS A 20 -50.82 -9.68 10.08
CA LYS A 20 -49.59 -10.49 9.99
C LYS A 20 -48.54 -9.83 9.09
N LYS A 21 -48.97 -9.24 7.98
CA LYS A 21 -48.09 -8.52 7.04
C LYS A 21 -47.52 -7.23 7.65
N ALA A 22 -48.33 -6.47 8.38
CA ALA A 22 -47.90 -5.26 9.09
C ALA A 22 -46.90 -5.60 10.20
N GLU A 23 -47.12 -6.70 10.94
CA GLU A 23 -46.20 -7.18 11.97
C GLU A 23 -44.85 -7.60 11.38
N VAL A 24 -44.85 -8.36 10.28
CA VAL A 24 -43.62 -8.74 9.56
C VAL A 24 -42.87 -7.52 9.05
N ARG A 25 -43.58 -6.52 8.50
CA ARG A 25 -42.99 -5.27 8.02
C ARG A 25 -42.37 -4.47 9.16
N LYS A 26 -43.08 -4.35 10.30
CA LYS A 26 -42.57 -3.68 11.51
C LYS A 26 -41.32 -4.37 12.06
N ARG A 27 -41.32 -5.71 12.12
CA ARG A 27 -40.16 -6.52 12.54
C ARG A 27 -38.96 -6.35 11.61
N LEU A 28 -39.18 -6.27 10.30
CA LEU A 28 -38.11 -6.00 9.32
C LEU A 28 -37.56 -4.57 9.46
N GLU A 29 -38.42 -3.59 9.74
CA GLU A 29 -38.03 -2.19 9.92
C GLU A 29 -37.25 -1.96 11.22
N GLU A 30 -37.67 -2.57 12.33
CA GLU A 30 -36.96 -2.55 13.61
C GLU A 30 -35.60 -3.24 13.54
N ALA A 31 -35.52 -4.41 12.86
CA ALA A 31 -34.25 -5.08 12.58
C ALA A 31 -33.33 -4.22 11.68
N GLY A 32 -33.89 -3.45 10.74
CA GLY A 32 -33.18 -2.49 9.91
C GLY A 32 -32.65 -1.28 10.70
N ARG A 33 -33.43 -0.75 11.65
CA ARG A 33 -33.02 0.36 12.54
C ARG A 33 -31.89 -0.03 13.47
N MET A 34 -31.94 -1.22 14.08
CA MET A 34 -30.85 -1.71 14.94
C MET A 34 -29.53 -1.91 14.18
N LYS A 35 -29.59 -2.29 12.90
CA LYS A 35 -28.39 -2.37 12.02
C LYS A 35 -27.81 -1.00 11.68
N LYS A 36 -28.65 0.04 11.54
CA LYS A 36 -28.21 1.42 11.28
C LYS A 36 -27.57 2.07 12.52
N ALA A 37 -28.06 1.76 13.72
CA ALA A 37 -27.54 2.32 14.98
C ALA A 37 -26.13 1.81 15.36
N LYS A 38 -25.68 0.66 14.86
CA LYS A 38 -24.33 0.10 15.12
C LYS A 38 -23.25 0.56 14.12
N LYS A 39 -23.55 1.53 13.23
CA LYS A 39 -22.61 2.02 12.23
C LYS A 39 -21.65 3.03 12.87
N GLY A 40 -20.58 2.51 13.51
CA GLY A 40 -19.52 3.33 14.11
C GLY A 40 -18.97 4.39 13.16
N PHE A 41 -18.40 5.46 13.74
CA PHE A 41 -17.93 6.74 13.15
C PHE A 41 -17.35 6.73 11.72
N LEU A 42 -16.84 5.59 11.24
CA LEU A 42 -16.32 5.42 9.89
C LEU A 42 -16.82 4.13 9.26
N THR A 43 -17.30 4.20 8.01
CA THR A 43 -17.62 3.00 7.25
C THR A 43 -16.36 2.15 7.04
N PRO A 44 -16.46 0.81 7.00
CA PRO A 44 -15.30 -0.06 6.78
C PRO A 44 -14.51 0.29 5.51
N GLU A 45 -15.20 0.67 4.44
CA GLU A 45 -14.60 1.14 3.19
C GLU A 45 -13.80 2.42 3.35
N ARG A 46 -14.34 3.41 4.08
CA ARG A 46 -13.64 4.66 4.37
C ARG A 46 -12.43 4.43 5.26
N LYS A 47 -12.50 3.52 6.23
CA LYS A 47 -11.35 3.08 7.04
C LYS A 47 -10.27 2.43 6.19
N LYS A 48 -10.64 1.57 5.24
CA LYS A 48 -9.70 0.93 4.30
C LYS A 48 -9.02 1.98 3.40
N LYS A 49 -9.79 2.92 2.83
CA LYS A 49 -9.26 4.01 2.01
C LYS A 49 -8.28 4.88 2.80
N LEU A 50 -8.63 5.22 4.04
CA LEU A 50 -7.76 6.01 4.92
C LEU A 50 -6.45 5.30 5.23
N ARG A 51 -6.48 4.01 5.59
CA ARG A 51 -5.25 3.21 5.81
C ARG A 51 -4.36 3.20 4.57
N LYS A 52 -4.94 3.04 3.37
CA LYS A 52 -4.18 3.10 2.11
C LYS A 52 -3.52 4.46 1.92
N LEU A 53 -4.24 5.56 2.15
CA LEU A 53 -3.70 6.91 2.03
C LEU A 53 -2.58 7.17 3.05
N LEU A 54 -2.72 6.69 4.28
CA LEU A 54 -1.69 6.80 5.30
C LEU A 54 -0.42 6.02 4.94
N MET A 55 -0.56 4.80 4.42
CA MET A 55 0.58 4.00 3.95
C MET A 55 1.28 4.65 2.75
N LEU A 56 0.51 5.20 1.80
CA LEU A 56 1.06 5.92 0.65
C LEU A 56 1.84 7.15 1.11
N LYS A 57 1.25 7.98 1.97
CA LYS A 57 1.93 9.15 2.54
C LYS A 57 3.19 8.74 3.33
N ALA A 58 3.12 7.70 4.15
CA ALA A 58 4.28 7.21 4.90
C ALA A 58 5.41 6.74 3.97
N ALA A 59 5.09 6.10 2.84
CA ALA A 59 6.09 5.70 1.85
C ALA A 59 6.70 6.92 1.13
N GLU A 60 5.89 7.91 0.78
CA GLU A 60 6.36 9.19 0.20
C GLU A 60 7.27 9.94 1.17
N ASP A 61 6.85 10.07 2.43
CA ASP A 61 7.62 10.73 3.49
C ASP A 61 8.94 10.00 3.74
N LEU A 62 8.94 8.65 3.77
CA LEU A 62 10.16 7.85 3.90
C LEU A 62 11.13 8.11 2.75
N LYS A 63 10.64 8.15 1.50
CA LYS A 63 11.47 8.45 0.33
C LYS A 63 12.03 9.87 0.39
N LYS A 64 11.22 10.85 0.83
CA LYS A 64 11.66 12.23 1.02
C LYS A 64 12.76 12.32 2.08
N GLN A 65 12.60 11.65 3.22
CA GLN A 65 13.62 11.60 4.27
C GLN A 65 14.92 10.97 3.76
N GLN A 66 14.85 9.88 2.99
CA GLN A 66 16.03 9.27 2.38
C GLN A 66 16.76 10.24 1.44
N MET A 67 16.03 10.97 0.60
CA MET A 67 16.63 11.97 -0.30
C MET A 67 17.30 13.10 0.48
N MET A 68 16.64 13.65 1.51
CA MET A 68 17.22 14.69 2.36
C MET A 68 18.47 14.20 3.10
N LYS A 69 18.45 12.97 3.63
CA LYS A 69 19.60 12.38 4.32
C LYS A 69 20.77 12.14 3.37
N GLU A 70 20.52 11.73 2.13
CA GLU A 70 21.59 11.58 1.13
C GLU A 70 22.14 12.95 0.71
N GLN A 71 21.29 13.97 0.54
CA GLN A 71 21.75 15.34 0.27
C GLN A 71 22.63 15.87 1.41
N GLU A 72 22.18 15.75 2.66
CA GLU A 72 22.96 16.14 3.84
C GLU A 72 24.29 15.37 3.90
N ARG A 73 24.29 14.07 3.60
CA ARG A 73 25.51 13.27 3.51
C ARG A 73 26.47 13.84 2.46
N GLN A 74 26.00 14.17 1.26
CA GLN A 74 26.82 14.77 0.22
C GLN A 74 27.38 16.14 0.65
N GLU A 75 26.57 16.98 1.30
CA GLU A 75 27.01 18.27 1.84
C GLU A 75 28.06 18.14 2.95
N VAL A 76 27.92 17.14 3.84
CA VAL A 76 28.89 16.89 4.90
C VAL A 76 30.20 16.35 4.32
N LEU A 77 30.12 15.45 3.33
CA LEU A 77 31.30 14.92 2.66
C LEU A 77 32.04 16.02 1.90
N SER A 78 31.34 16.90 1.18
CA SER A 78 31.99 17.99 0.44
C SER A 78 32.67 19.00 1.37
N LYS A 79 32.14 19.22 2.59
CA LYS A 79 32.77 20.07 3.61
C LYS A 79 33.97 19.41 4.29
N ARG A 80 33.94 18.09 4.49
CA ARG A 80 34.98 17.34 5.22
C ARG A 80 36.14 16.90 4.35
N ILE A 81 35.87 16.56 3.09
CA ILE A 81 36.88 16.12 2.15
C ILE A 81 37.58 17.36 1.60
N VAL A 82 38.85 17.53 1.97
CA VAL A 82 39.69 18.58 1.39
C VAL A 82 39.95 18.23 -0.08
N PRO A 83 39.69 19.15 -1.03
CA PRO A 83 40.06 18.95 -2.43
C PRO A 83 41.54 18.63 -2.55
N LEU A 84 41.90 17.72 -3.45
CA LEU A 84 43.32 17.41 -3.67
C LEU A 84 44.05 18.69 -4.12
N PRO A 85 45.16 19.06 -3.45
CA PRO A 85 45.98 20.17 -3.90
C PRO A 85 46.60 19.83 -5.26
N GLU A 86 46.89 20.85 -6.05
CA GLU A 86 47.58 20.69 -7.34
C GLU A 86 49.00 20.15 -7.09
N LEU A 87 49.26 18.94 -7.56
CA LEU A 87 50.50 18.20 -7.27
C LEU A 87 51.59 18.45 -8.33
N ASP A 88 51.19 18.68 -9.59
CA ASP A 88 52.13 18.79 -10.72
C ASP A 88 53.00 20.05 -10.67
N SER A 89 52.54 21.08 -9.96
CA SER A 89 53.18 22.40 -9.87
C SER A 89 54.00 22.59 -8.57
N ARG A 90 54.09 21.56 -7.70
CA ARG A 90 54.76 21.64 -6.39
C ARG A 90 56.13 20.96 -6.39
N GLY A 91 57.05 21.46 -5.57
CA GLY A 91 58.36 20.83 -5.37
C GLY A 91 58.31 19.61 -4.43
N ASP A 92 59.30 18.74 -4.52
CA ASP A 92 59.39 17.47 -3.77
C ASP A 92 59.19 17.62 -2.25
N ALA A 93 59.74 18.67 -1.65
CA ALA A 93 59.61 18.92 -0.21
C ALA A 93 58.15 19.22 0.21
N ASP A 94 57.41 19.95 -0.63
CA ASP A 94 56.00 20.24 -0.39
C ASP A 94 55.12 19.01 -0.57
N LEU A 95 55.44 18.15 -1.54
CA LEU A 95 54.79 16.85 -1.72
C LEU A 95 54.98 15.94 -0.49
N GLN A 96 56.21 15.84 0.03
CA GLN A 96 56.51 15.04 1.21
C GLN A 96 55.78 15.55 2.46
N ARG A 97 55.70 16.88 2.66
CA ARG A 97 54.92 17.46 3.76
C ARG A 97 53.44 17.10 3.64
N THR A 98 52.86 17.29 2.46
CA THR A 98 51.45 17.02 2.19
C THR A 98 51.11 15.53 2.41
N GLY A 99 52.01 14.63 2.00
CA GLY A 99 51.87 13.20 2.24
C GLY A 99 51.86 12.83 3.72
N LYS A 100 52.69 13.47 4.55
CA LYS A 100 52.71 13.27 6.01
C LYS A 100 51.41 13.78 6.65
N GLU A 101 50.96 14.97 6.28
CA GLU A 101 49.71 15.55 6.78
C GLU A 101 48.50 14.64 6.48
N PHE A 102 48.44 14.05 5.28
CA PHE A 102 47.39 13.09 4.95
C PHE A 102 47.52 11.79 5.75
N ALA A 103 48.74 11.28 5.96
CA ALA A 103 48.94 10.08 6.76
C ALA A 103 48.48 10.27 8.21
N ASP A 104 48.86 11.39 8.84
CA ASP A 104 48.43 11.74 10.20
C ASP A 104 46.90 11.86 10.26
N ARG A 105 46.31 12.55 9.27
CA ARG A 105 44.85 12.71 9.18
C ARG A 105 44.10 11.39 9.02
N ILE A 106 44.66 10.43 8.27
CA ILE A 106 44.08 9.10 8.10
C ILE A 106 44.06 8.36 9.44
N VAL A 107 45.15 8.41 10.20
CA VAL A 107 45.25 7.76 11.52
C VAL A 107 44.17 8.30 12.46
N ASP A 108 44.01 9.63 12.54
CA ASP A 108 42.97 10.26 13.36
C ASP A 108 41.56 9.81 12.93
N LEU A 109 41.28 9.82 11.62
CA LEU A 109 39.98 9.42 11.08
C LEU A 109 39.68 7.94 11.32
N GLU A 110 40.68 7.06 11.26
CA GLU A 110 40.53 5.64 11.57
C GLU A 110 40.20 5.43 13.04
N SER A 111 40.84 6.18 13.95
CA SER A 111 40.52 6.16 15.38
C SER A 111 39.07 6.60 15.63
N GLU A 112 38.65 7.74 15.09
CA GLU A 112 37.27 8.22 15.22
C GLU A 112 36.25 7.21 14.66
N LYS A 113 36.55 6.62 13.49
CA LYS A 113 35.71 5.60 12.86
C LYS A 113 35.60 4.37 13.76
N TYR A 114 36.68 3.95 14.41
CA TYR A 114 36.67 2.81 15.32
C TYR A 114 35.73 3.05 16.51
N ASP A 115 35.84 4.20 17.17
CA ASP A 115 34.99 4.56 18.31
C ASP A 115 33.51 4.62 17.94
N LEU A 116 33.20 5.23 16.78
CA LEU A 116 31.85 5.25 16.21
C LEU A 116 31.33 3.84 15.93
N SER A 117 32.14 3.00 15.29
CA SER A 117 31.75 1.62 14.93
C SER A 117 31.51 0.76 16.17
N TYR A 118 32.34 0.92 17.21
CA TYR A 118 32.18 0.24 18.48
C TYR A 118 30.87 0.64 19.17
N THR A 119 30.58 1.94 19.22
CA THR A 119 29.33 2.47 19.79
C THR A 119 28.10 1.93 19.06
N VAL A 120 28.12 1.93 17.71
CA VAL A 120 27.03 1.37 16.89
C VAL A 120 26.83 -0.11 17.20
N ARG A 121 27.92 -0.89 17.25
CA ARG A 121 27.85 -2.33 17.58
C ARG A 121 27.27 -2.57 18.98
N GLN A 122 27.64 -1.76 19.98
CA GLN A 122 27.06 -1.87 21.32
C GLN A 122 25.55 -1.60 21.30
N LYS A 123 25.10 -0.61 20.52
CA LYS A 123 23.68 -0.31 20.35
C LYS A 123 22.93 -1.40 19.60
N ASP A 124 23.54 -2.04 18.61
CA ASP A 124 22.94 -3.18 17.91
C ASP A 124 22.73 -4.37 18.87
N PHE A 125 23.70 -4.64 19.75
CA PHE A 125 23.54 -5.65 20.81
C PHE A 125 22.40 -5.30 21.76
N GLU A 126 22.33 -4.05 22.24
CA GLU A 126 21.25 -3.57 23.11
C GLU A 126 19.87 -3.72 22.44
N ILE A 127 19.74 -3.36 21.17
CA ILE A 127 18.50 -3.52 20.40
C ILE A 127 18.13 -5.00 20.27
N ASN A 128 19.11 -5.88 20.03
CA ASN A 128 18.86 -7.31 19.90
C ASN A 128 18.35 -7.91 21.23
N GLU A 129 19.01 -7.59 22.34
CA GLU A 129 18.59 -8.02 23.68
C GLU A 129 17.17 -7.53 24.01
N LEU A 130 16.88 -6.26 23.75
CA LEU A 130 15.54 -5.70 23.95
C LEU A 130 14.50 -6.37 23.03
N THR A 131 14.88 -6.70 21.80
CA THR A 131 14.01 -7.41 20.86
C THR A 131 13.68 -8.82 21.36
N ILE A 132 14.66 -9.54 21.91
CA ILE A 132 14.45 -10.85 22.54
C ILE A 132 13.52 -10.72 23.74
N ALA A 133 13.79 -9.78 24.66
CA ALA A 133 12.97 -9.54 25.84
C ALA A 133 11.51 -9.22 25.48
N VAL A 134 11.28 -8.36 24.49
CA VAL A 134 9.92 -8.04 23.99
C VAL A 134 9.24 -9.28 23.41
N ASN A 135 9.97 -10.13 22.69
CA ASN A 135 9.41 -11.35 22.12
C ASN A 135 9.05 -12.39 23.19
N ASP A 136 9.88 -12.55 24.22
CA ASP A 136 9.62 -13.45 25.34
C ASP A 136 8.43 -12.97 26.18
N LEU A 137 8.32 -11.66 26.44
CA LEU A 137 7.16 -11.04 27.09
C LEU A 137 5.86 -11.21 26.28
N ARG A 138 5.95 -11.09 24.96
CA ARG A 138 4.81 -11.34 24.05
C ARG A 138 4.45 -12.83 23.94
N GLY A 139 5.33 -13.70 24.43
CA GLY A 139 5.23 -15.15 24.37
C GLY A 139 5.85 -15.71 23.09
N LYS A 140 6.92 -16.52 23.23
CA LYS A 140 7.56 -17.27 22.12
C LYS A 140 6.57 -18.12 21.31
N PHE A 141 5.48 -18.54 21.96
CA PHE A 141 4.31 -19.20 21.37
C PHE A 141 3.07 -18.29 21.48
N VAL A 142 3.05 -17.15 20.77
CA VAL A 142 1.77 -16.55 20.40
C VAL A 142 1.06 -17.58 19.52
N LYS A 143 0.17 -18.39 20.10
CA LYS A 143 -0.63 -19.37 19.34
C LYS A 143 -1.30 -18.60 18.21
N PRO A 144 -0.90 -18.82 16.94
CA PRO A 144 -1.50 -18.11 15.83
C PRO A 144 -2.99 -18.38 15.91
N THR A 145 -3.81 -17.33 15.90
CA THR A 145 -5.26 -17.51 15.90
C THR A 145 -5.61 -18.29 14.64
N LEU A 146 -5.95 -19.57 14.81
CA LEU A 146 -6.26 -20.47 13.71
C LEU A 146 -7.50 -19.94 12.99
N LYS A 147 -7.28 -19.22 11.88
CA LYS A 147 -8.38 -18.81 11.01
C LYS A 147 -8.90 -20.05 10.31
N LYS A 148 -10.22 -20.22 10.28
CA LYS A 148 -10.89 -21.26 9.49
C LYS A 148 -10.61 -20.99 8.01
N VAL A 149 -9.53 -21.57 7.49
CA VAL A 149 -9.23 -21.59 6.06
C VAL A 149 -10.19 -22.54 5.39
N SER A 150 -10.99 -22.05 4.44
CA SER A 150 -11.79 -22.92 3.59
C SER A 150 -10.83 -23.63 2.61
N LYS A 151 -10.98 -24.95 2.44
CA LYS A 151 -10.14 -25.76 1.53
C LYS A 151 -10.21 -25.27 0.07
N THR A 152 -11.24 -24.52 -0.28
CA THR A 152 -11.49 -23.98 -1.62
C THR A 152 -10.72 -22.69 -1.91
N GLU A 153 -10.37 -21.87 -0.91
CA GLU A 153 -9.65 -20.60 -1.13
C GLU A 153 -8.23 -20.80 -1.71
N GLY A 154 -7.53 -21.85 -1.23
CA GLY A 154 -6.17 -22.19 -1.70
C GLY A 154 -6.11 -22.81 -3.10
N GLN A 155 -7.20 -23.43 -3.57
CA GLN A 155 -7.29 -23.97 -4.93
C GLN A 155 -7.41 -22.84 -5.97
N PHE A 156 -8.10 -21.74 -5.63
CA PHE A 156 -8.11 -20.52 -6.45
C PHE A 156 -6.85 -19.66 -6.29
N ALA A 157 -6.11 -19.82 -5.18
CA ALA A 157 -4.86 -19.10 -4.98
C ALA A 157 -3.76 -19.52 -5.96
N LYS A 158 -3.72 -20.80 -6.38
CA LYS A 158 -2.82 -21.27 -7.46
C LYS A 158 -3.13 -20.67 -8.83
N LEU A 159 -4.37 -20.25 -9.06
CA LEU A 159 -4.72 -19.41 -10.21
C LEU A 159 -4.17 -17.99 -10.00
N LYS A 160 -4.40 -17.38 -8.82
CA LYS A 160 -4.00 -16.00 -8.52
C LYS A 160 -2.49 -15.75 -8.38
N THR A 161 -1.69 -16.73 -7.97
CA THR A 161 -0.23 -16.55 -7.86
C THR A 161 0.50 -16.69 -9.19
N LYS A 162 -0.09 -17.37 -10.19
CA LYS A 162 0.38 -17.27 -11.59
C LYS A 162 0.09 -15.89 -12.20
N GLU A 163 -0.83 -15.12 -11.63
CA GLU A 163 -1.16 -13.73 -12.01
C GLU A 163 -0.31 -12.66 -11.29
N GLY A 164 0.77 -13.08 -10.59
CA GLY A 164 1.68 -12.17 -9.86
C GLY A 164 2.60 -11.34 -10.76
N GLN A 165 2.75 -11.70 -12.03
CA GLN A 165 3.24 -10.77 -13.05
C GLN A 165 2.03 -9.94 -13.47
N LYS A 166 1.99 -8.67 -13.03
CA LYS A 166 1.05 -7.62 -13.45
C LYS A 166 0.19 -8.02 -14.66
N LEU A 167 -0.89 -8.77 -14.41
CA LEU A 167 -2.02 -8.76 -15.33
C LEU A 167 -2.69 -7.44 -15.04
N ASP A 168 -2.19 -6.39 -15.71
CA ASP A 168 -3.00 -5.23 -16.00
C ASP A 168 -4.25 -5.77 -16.68
N PHE A 169 -5.29 -6.02 -15.89
CA PHE A 169 -6.59 -6.52 -16.35
C PHE A 169 -7.18 -5.56 -17.40
N ARG A 170 -6.67 -4.32 -17.44
CA ARG A 170 -6.93 -3.29 -18.43
C ARG A 170 -6.37 -3.60 -19.82
N ASN A 171 -5.24 -4.32 -19.93
CA ASN A 171 -4.60 -4.64 -21.20
C ASN A 171 -5.30 -5.78 -21.95
N ASN A 172 -6.06 -6.63 -21.25
CA ASN A 172 -6.82 -7.73 -21.85
C ASN A 172 -8.31 -7.39 -22.06
N LEU A 173 -8.74 -6.18 -21.70
CA LEU A 173 -10.03 -5.64 -22.08
C LEU A 173 -9.90 -4.89 -23.41
N LYS A 174 -10.66 -5.29 -24.43
CA LYS A 174 -10.88 -4.44 -25.62
C LYS A 174 -11.60 -3.16 -25.17
N THR A 175 -10.91 -2.03 -25.12
CA THR A 175 -11.56 -0.72 -25.05
C THR A 175 -12.24 -0.47 -26.39
N VAL A 176 -13.57 -0.50 -26.42
CA VAL A 176 -14.34 -0.07 -27.58
C VAL A 176 -14.32 1.45 -27.59
N GLU A 177 -13.52 2.05 -28.48
CA GLU A 177 -13.67 3.46 -28.86
C GLU A 177 -15.03 3.61 -29.56
N LYS A 178 -16.08 3.85 -28.78
CA LYS A 178 -17.35 4.30 -29.33
C LYS A 178 -17.15 5.72 -29.87
N LYS A 179 -16.80 5.84 -31.14
CA LYS A 179 -16.92 7.08 -31.93
C LYS A 179 -18.40 7.48 -32.17
N GLN A 180 -19.28 7.30 -31.17
CA GLN A 180 -20.68 7.72 -31.24
C GLN A 180 -20.92 9.10 -30.61
N PHE A 181 -19.87 9.79 -30.16
CA PHE A 181 -19.99 11.15 -29.60
C PHE A 181 -18.93 12.14 -30.10
N THR A 182 -18.15 11.79 -31.14
CA THR A 182 -17.34 12.78 -31.86
C THR A 182 -18.19 13.33 -33.00
N LEU A 183 -18.52 14.62 -32.90
CA LEU A 183 -19.14 15.39 -33.96
C LEU A 183 -18.41 15.13 -35.29
N ASP A 184 -19.21 15.00 -36.33
CA ASP A 184 -18.82 14.93 -37.73
C ASP A 184 -17.87 16.08 -38.06
N ASP A 185 -16.63 15.76 -38.41
CA ASP A 185 -15.75 16.66 -39.16
C ASP A 185 -15.05 15.81 -40.22
N GLU A 186 -15.54 15.99 -41.45
CA GLU A 186 -15.05 15.42 -42.68
C GLU A 186 -13.55 15.69 -42.85
N LYS A 187 -12.78 14.65 -43.23
CA LYS A 187 -11.92 14.69 -44.43
C LYS A 187 -11.24 13.35 -44.71
N ASP A 188 -11.29 13.02 -45.99
CA ASP A 188 -10.75 11.90 -46.76
C ASP A 188 -9.32 11.48 -46.43
N ASP A 189 -9.01 10.18 -46.58
CA ASP A 189 -8.17 9.75 -47.71
C ASP A 189 -8.06 8.22 -47.88
N LYS A 190 -8.68 7.75 -48.97
CA LYS A 190 -8.24 6.72 -49.95
C LYS A 190 -7.45 5.50 -49.46
N ILE A 191 -8.16 4.39 -49.24
CA ILE A 191 -7.58 3.05 -49.29
C ILE A 191 -7.49 2.60 -50.77
N LYS A 192 -6.28 2.64 -51.35
CA LYS A 192 -5.97 1.91 -52.59
C LYS A 192 -5.91 0.41 -52.28
N VAL A 193 -6.84 -0.35 -52.85
CA VAL A 193 -6.84 -1.82 -52.79
C VAL A 193 -6.22 -2.32 -54.10
N GLU A 194 -5.02 -2.92 -54.05
CA GLU A 194 -4.44 -3.63 -55.19
C GLU A 194 -4.92 -5.08 -55.21
N TRP A 195 -5.77 -5.42 -56.19
CA TRP A 195 -5.93 -6.79 -56.66
C TRP A 195 -5.55 -6.82 -58.14
N SER A 196 -4.40 -7.43 -58.44
CA SER A 196 -4.17 -8.28 -59.63
C SER A 196 -2.68 -8.34 -59.97
N LYS A 197 -2.04 -9.43 -59.56
CA LYS A 197 -1.04 -10.11 -60.38
C LYS A 197 -1.34 -11.60 -60.34
N SER A 198 -2.23 -12.01 -61.23
CA SER A 198 -1.99 -13.18 -62.07
C SER A 198 -2.76 -13.04 -63.38
#